data_AF-Q6J615-F1
#
_entry.id   AF-Q6J615-F1
#
_cell.length_a   1.000
_cell.length_b   1.000
_cell.length_c   1.000
_cell.angle_alpha   90.00
_cell.angle_beta   90.00
_cell.angle_gamma   90.00
#
_symmetry.space_group_name_H-M   'P 1'
#
loop_
_entity.id
_entity.type
_entity.pdbx_description
1 polymer ?
#
loop_
_entity_poly.entity_id
_entity_poly.type
_entity_poly.pdbx_seq_one_letter_code
_entity_poly.pdbx_strand_id
1 'polypeptide(L)'
;GSGVLEGVKADKSKVKLTISDDLGQTTLEVFKEDGKTLVSKKVTSKDKSSTEEKFNEKGEVSEKIITRADGTRLEYTGIKSDGSGKAKEVLKGYVLEGTLKT
;
A
#
# COMPACT_ATOMS: atom_id res chain seq x y z
N GLY A 1 16.54 16.39 -2.70
CA GLY A 1 16.36 15.23 -1.81
C GLY A 1 14.90 14.86 -1.76
N SER A 2 14.08 15.81 -1.28
CA SER A 2 12.62 15.77 -1.44
C SER A 2 12.19 16.08 -2.87
N GLY A 3 10.92 15.82 -3.17
CA GLY A 3 10.29 16.15 -4.44
C GLY A 3 9.45 15.01 -5.02
N VAL A 4 9.07 15.19 -6.28
CA VAL A 4 8.29 14.22 -7.05
C VAL A 4 9.13 13.76 -8.25
N LEU A 5 9.20 12.46 -8.43
CA LEU A 5 9.82 11.82 -9.59
C LEU A 5 8.79 10.94 -10.27
N GLU A 6 8.77 10.97 -11.60
CA GLU A 6 7.83 10.22 -12.42
C GLU A 6 8.57 9.30 -13.39
N GLY A 7 7.94 8.17 -13.74
CA GLY A 7 8.48 7.20 -14.68
C GLY A 7 7.37 6.35 -15.30
N VAL A 8 7.72 5.55 -16.29
CA VAL A 8 6.78 4.66 -17.00
C VAL A 8 7.40 3.28 -17.06
N LYS A 9 6.64 2.25 -16.69
CA LYS A 9 7.05 0.84 -16.79
C LYS A 9 7.00 0.36 -18.25
N ALA A 10 7.59 -0.80 -18.52
CA ALA A 10 7.51 -1.45 -19.84
C ALA A 10 6.06 -1.77 -20.27
N ASP A 11 5.16 -2.02 -19.32
CA ASP A 11 3.73 -2.24 -19.54
C ASP A 11 2.91 -0.93 -19.69
N LYS A 12 3.60 0.21 -19.80
CA LYS A 12 3.05 1.57 -19.87
C LYS A 12 2.36 2.09 -18.61
N SER A 13 2.34 1.32 -17.52
CA SER A 13 1.86 1.83 -16.22
C SER A 13 2.72 3.00 -15.77
N LYS A 14 2.09 4.06 -15.26
CA LYS A 14 2.81 5.24 -14.76
C LYS A 14 3.23 5.02 -13.32
N VAL A 15 4.42 5.50 -12.96
CA VAL A 15 5.00 5.40 -11.62
C VAL A 15 5.27 6.80 -11.11
N LYS A 16 4.89 7.07 -9.85
CA LYS A 16 5.16 8.33 -9.17
C LYS A 16 5.80 8.03 -7.82
N LEU A 17 7.00 8.57 -7.60
CA LEU A 17 7.67 8.58 -6.31
C LEU A 17 7.59 9.98 -5.73
N THR A 18 7.00 10.11 -4.54
CA THR A 18 6.95 11.36 -3.78
C THR A 18 7.76 11.20 -2.50
N ILE A 19 8.71 12.11 -2.26
CA ILE A 19 9.56 12.15 -1.07
C ILE A 19 9.23 13.43 -0.31
N SER A 20 8.83 13.31 0.96
CA SER A 20 8.45 14.46 1.78
C SER A 20 9.60 15.42 2.02
N ASP A 21 9.29 16.69 2.30
CA ASP A 21 10.31 17.74 2.49
C ASP A 21 11.26 17.49 3.66
N ASP A 22 10.74 16.90 4.73
CA ASP A 22 11.50 16.48 5.90
C ASP A 22 12.25 15.14 5.71
N LEU A 23 12.12 14.54 4.52
CA LEU A 23 12.65 13.22 4.15
C LEU A 23 12.15 12.09 5.06
N GLY A 24 11.10 12.33 5.84
CA GLY A 24 10.52 11.38 6.79
C GLY A 24 9.57 10.37 6.14
N GLN A 25 9.21 10.53 4.87
CA GLN A 25 8.24 9.66 4.23
C GLN A 25 8.49 9.55 2.72
N THR A 26 8.26 8.36 2.18
CA THR A 26 8.20 8.11 0.74
C THR A 26 6.89 7.45 0.36
N THR A 27 6.27 7.95 -0.71
CA THR A 27 5.07 7.36 -1.32
C THR A 27 5.41 6.95 -2.74
N LEU A 28 5.31 5.65 -3.03
CA LEU A 28 5.48 5.08 -4.35
C LEU A 28 4.11 4.61 -4.87
N GLU A 29 3.62 5.27 -5.91
CA GLU A 29 2.34 4.98 -6.54
C GLU A 29 2.58 4.42 -7.94
N VAL A 30 1.78 3.41 -8.30
CA VAL A 30 1.69 2.88 -9.67
C VAL A 30 0.26 3.07 -10.14
N PHE A 31 0.11 3.67 -11.31
CA PHE A 31 -1.15 3.94 -11.96
C PHE A 31 -1.25 3.14 -13.26
N LYS A 32 -2.47 2.95 -13.75
CA LYS A 32 -2.71 2.49 -15.12
C LYS A 32 -2.12 3.49 -16.14
N GLU A 33 -2.14 3.13 -17.41
CA GLU A 33 -1.65 3.98 -18.52
C GLU A 33 -2.34 5.38 -18.55
N ASP A 34 -3.57 5.50 -18.04
CA ASP A 34 -4.27 6.78 -17.91
C ASP A 34 -3.61 7.75 -16.92
N GLY A 35 -2.77 7.26 -15.99
CA GLY A 35 -2.14 8.06 -14.93
C GLY A 35 -3.07 8.52 -13.83
N LYS A 36 -4.28 7.95 -13.73
CA LYS A 36 -5.32 8.35 -12.77
C LYS A 36 -5.75 7.18 -11.90
N THR A 37 -6.02 6.03 -12.50
CA THR A 37 -6.44 4.85 -11.74
C THR A 37 -5.24 4.20 -11.07
N LEU A 38 -5.22 4.19 -9.74
CA LEU A 38 -4.20 3.48 -8.97
C LEU A 38 -4.29 1.98 -9.21
N VAL A 39 -3.12 1.35 -9.28
CA VAL A 39 -2.92 -0.11 -9.29
C VAL A 39 -2.35 -0.54 -7.95
N SER A 40 -1.36 0.19 -7.45
CA SER A 40 -0.76 -0.06 -6.14
C SER A 40 -0.18 1.22 -5.53
N LYS A 41 -0.12 1.26 -4.20
CA LYS A 41 0.51 2.34 -3.44
C LYS A 41 1.32 1.75 -2.29
N LYS A 42 2.56 2.20 -2.15
CA LYS A 42 3.42 1.89 -0.99
C LYS A 42 3.82 3.17 -0.30
N VAL A 43 3.51 3.29 0.98
CA VAL A 43 3.94 4.39 1.84
C VAL A 43 4.90 3.83 2.87
N THR A 44 6.07 4.44 3.01
CA THR A 44 7.06 4.10 4.05
C THR A 44 7.33 5.34 4.89
N SER A 45 7.20 5.19 6.20
CA SER A 45 7.29 6.27 7.19
C SER A 45 8.67 6.30 7.86
N LYS A 46 8.94 7.37 8.61
CA LYS A 46 10.24 7.64 9.26
C LYS A 46 10.62 6.58 10.28
N ASP A 47 9.62 5.99 10.93
CA ASP A 47 9.78 4.87 11.87
C ASP A 47 10.07 3.53 11.16
N LYS A 48 10.18 3.54 9.83
CA LYS A 48 10.40 2.39 8.94
C LYS A 48 9.20 1.44 8.85
N SER A 49 8.05 1.80 9.41
CA SER A 49 6.81 1.11 9.10
C SER A 49 6.39 1.40 7.66
N SER A 50 5.60 0.51 7.08
CA SER A 50 5.08 0.69 5.73
C SER A 50 3.64 0.20 5.58
N THR A 51 2.91 0.82 4.68
CA THR A 51 1.60 0.37 4.21
C THR A 51 1.66 0.13 2.71
N GLU A 52 1.22 -1.03 2.27
CA GLU A 52 1.12 -1.43 0.86
C GLU A 52 -0.34 -1.72 0.52
N GLU A 53 -0.88 -1.01 -0.47
CA GLU A 53 -2.26 -1.15 -0.94
C GLU A 53 -2.28 -1.59 -2.39
N LYS A 54 -3.22 -2.48 -2.72
CA LYS A 54 -3.62 -2.79 -4.10
C LYS A 54 -5.04 -2.32 -4.33
N PHE A 55 -5.31 -1.93 -5.57
CA PHE A 55 -6.59 -1.37 -5.96
C PHE A 55 -7.24 -2.24 -7.04
N ASN A 56 -8.57 -2.35 -6.99
CA ASN A 56 -9.34 -2.99 -8.04
C ASN A 56 -9.52 -2.04 -9.25
N GLU A 57 -10.21 -2.49 -10.29
CA GLU A 57 -10.38 -1.69 -11.52
C GLU A 57 -11.14 -0.37 -11.31
N LYS A 58 -11.93 -0.26 -10.24
CA LYS A 58 -12.68 0.94 -9.85
C LYS A 58 -11.84 1.90 -9.01
N GLY A 59 -10.61 1.53 -8.66
CA GLY A 59 -9.75 2.31 -7.76
C GLY A 59 -10.10 2.13 -6.28
N GLU A 60 -10.88 1.10 -5.92
CA GLU A 60 -11.16 0.76 -4.52
C GLU A 60 -10.07 -0.17 -3.98
N VAL A 61 -9.72 -0.05 -2.69
CA VAL A 61 -8.70 -0.90 -2.05
C VAL A 61 -9.20 -2.33 -1.99
N SER A 62 -8.42 -3.27 -2.51
CA SER A 62 -8.72 -4.71 -2.49
C SER A 62 -7.84 -5.49 -1.51
N GLU A 63 -6.62 -4.99 -1.26
CA GLU A 63 -5.67 -5.53 -0.30
C GLU A 63 -4.93 -4.39 0.40
N LYS A 64 -4.63 -4.58 1.69
CA LYS A 64 -3.81 -3.66 2.49
C LYS A 64 -2.90 -4.47 3.40
N ILE A 65 -1.59 -4.27 3.28
CA ILE A 65 -0.57 -4.88 4.14
C ILE A 65 0.11 -3.77 4.92
N ILE A 66 0.05 -3.85 6.25
CA ILE A 66 0.77 -2.95 7.14
C ILE A 66 1.92 -3.74 7.74
N THR A 67 3.15 -3.28 7.55
CA THR A 67 4.34 -3.81 8.20
C THR A 67 4.79 -2.82 9.26
N ARG A 68 4.78 -3.24 10.53
CA ARG A 68 5.25 -2.42 11.65
C ARG A 68 6.78 -2.40 11.68
N ALA A 69 7.35 -1.42 12.39
CA ALA A 69 8.80 -1.28 12.52
C ALA A 69 9.50 -2.51 13.14
N ASP A 70 8.77 -3.31 13.93
CA ASP A 70 9.26 -4.55 14.55
C ASP A 70 9.18 -5.79 13.65
N GLY A 71 8.68 -5.62 12.41
CA GLY A 71 8.50 -6.66 11.40
C GLY A 71 7.17 -7.43 11.48
N THR A 72 6.33 -7.19 12.49
CA THR A 72 4.98 -7.78 12.54
C THR A 72 4.09 -7.16 11.46
N ARG A 73 3.10 -7.93 10.99
CA ARG A 73 2.25 -7.50 9.87
C ARG A 73 0.77 -7.65 10.15
N LEU A 74 -0.02 -6.69 9.66
CA LEU A 74 -1.46 -6.86 9.46
C LEU A 74 -1.71 -7.03 7.97
N GLU A 75 -2.31 -8.14 7.59
CA GLU A 75 -2.64 -8.48 6.21
C GLU A 75 -4.16 -8.50 6.04
N TYR A 76 -4.68 -7.50 5.32
CA TYR A 76 -6.08 -7.41 4.95
C TYR A 76 -6.26 -7.76 3.49
N THR A 77 -7.10 -8.75 3.20
CA THR A 77 -7.31 -9.28 1.84
C THR A 77 -8.78 -9.44 1.53
N GLY A 78 -9.11 -9.37 0.24
CA GLY A 78 -10.50 -9.45 -0.23
C GLY A 78 -11.36 -8.34 0.37
N ILE A 79 -10.79 -7.14 0.51
CA ILE A 79 -11.51 -5.96 0.99
C ILE A 79 -12.60 -5.62 -0.02
N LYS A 80 -13.83 -5.52 0.47
CA LYS A 80 -15.02 -5.19 -0.32
C LYS A 80 -15.29 -3.69 -0.25
N SER A 81 -16.23 -3.22 -1.06
CA SER A 81 -16.66 -1.81 -1.09
C SER A 81 -17.25 -1.31 0.24
N ASP A 82 -17.77 -2.21 1.09
CA ASP A 82 -18.21 -1.88 2.45
C ASP A 82 -17.05 -1.81 3.47
N GLY A 83 -15.82 -2.11 3.06
CA GLY A 83 -14.63 -2.16 3.91
C GLY A 83 -14.45 -3.48 4.67
N SER A 84 -15.37 -4.45 4.54
CA SER A 84 -15.21 -5.78 5.13
C SER A 84 -14.20 -6.64 4.37
N GLY A 85 -13.56 -7.58 5.06
CA GLY A 85 -12.57 -8.46 4.44
C GLY A 85 -12.03 -9.52 5.39
N LYS A 86 -11.01 -10.26 4.94
CA LYS A 86 -10.23 -11.17 5.79
C LYS A 86 -9.10 -10.41 6.45
N ALA A 87 -8.78 -10.78 7.69
CA ALA A 87 -7.66 -10.21 8.43
C ALA A 87 -6.73 -11.32 8.92
N LYS A 88 -5.42 -11.09 8.80
CA LYS A 88 -4.40 -11.86 9.49
C LYS A 88 -3.44 -10.93 10.21
N GLU A 89 -3.04 -11.30 11.43
CA GLU A 89 -1.93 -10.67 12.11
C GLU A 89 -0.77 -11.66 12.20
N VAL A 90 0.34 -11.32 11.54
CA VAL A 90 1.56 -12.12 11.50
C VAL A 90 2.51 -11.62 12.58
N LEU A 91 2.67 -12.44 13.61
CA LEU A 91 3.53 -12.18 14.77
C LEU A 91 4.79 -13.04 14.70
N LYS A 92 5.72 -12.84 15.63
CA LYS A 92 6.92 -13.68 15.73
C LYS A 92 6.53 -15.05 16.25
N GLY A 93 6.48 -16.04 15.34
CA GLY A 93 6.27 -17.45 15.67
C GLY A 93 4.83 -17.96 15.54
N TYR A 94 3.84 -17.10 15.30
CA TYR A 94 2.45 -17.52 15.07
C TYR A 94 1.65 -16.48 14.27
N VAL A 95 0.48 -16.89 13.80
CA VAL A 95 -0.45 -16.06 13.01
C VAL A 95 -1.83 -16.10 13.68
N LEU A 96 -2.44 -14.94 13.86
CA LEU A 96 -3.84 -14.80 14.25
C LEU A 96 -4.68 -14.54 13.01
N GLU A 97 -5.85 -15.18 12.90
CA GLU A 97 -6.76 -14.99 11.78
C GLU A 97 -8.12 -14.47 12.27
N GLY A 98 -8.76 -13.64 11.45
CA GLY A 98 -10.06 -13.06 11.75
C GLY A 98 -10.68 -12.36 10.55
N THR A 99 -11.60 -11.45 10.83
CA THR A 99 -12.30 -10.66 9.81
C THR A 99 -12.13 -9.17 10.07
N LEU A 100 -11.97 -8.40 9.00
CA LEU A 100 -12.04 -6.94 9.03
C LEU A 100 -13.51 -6.50 8.90
N LYS A 101 -13.94 -5.57 9.74
CA LYS A 101 -15.22 -4.86 9.66
C LYS A 101 -14.99 -3.37 9.88
N THR A 102 -15.81 -2.56 9.22
CA THR A 102 -15.87 -1.10 9.34
C THR A 102 -16.87 -0.67 10.41
#